data_AF-A0A2K3DPX4-F1
#
_entry.id   AF-A0A2K3DPX4-F1
#
_cell.length_a   1.000
_cell.length_b   1.000
_cell.length_c   1.000
_cell.angle_alpha   90.00
_cell.angle_beta   90.00
_cell.angle_gamma   90.00
#
_symmetry.space_group_name_H-M   'P 1'
#
loop_
_entity.id
_entity.type
_entity.pdbx_description
1 polymer ?
#
loop_
_entity_poly.entity_id
_entity_poly.type
_entity_poly.pdbx_seq_one_letter_code
_entity_poly.pdbx_strand_id
1 'polypeptide(L)'
;MSTSVLSHRSLSNCTRHGNPRRACRVATHAKLRDLSQWRQEGSGTSEPAVAPELSRRAVLKLGAALPALAAALAAATPPALLLAPLPAAAEGPTLPSPAVAAALDKALAKNIPKTKTAVALRLAFHDAATFSAGAKDGGLNASIQYELDRPENFGLKRGWRIIEQVRADLKGTAAEGVVTDADLVALAGAFAVRLCGGPAIPLPIGRPVAAAARQDPPGRMPSENASAAELKANFAAKGLSVQEMVALSGAHTLGSKGFGDPVTFDNAYYVALLQKPWNNTKDAMASMIGLPSDHVLPDDPDCLPVIQRYAADQDLFFRDFSAAYIKMCGLGVAGWA
;
A
#
# COMPACT_ATOMS: atom_id res chain seq x y z
N MET A 1 13.27 -47.60 54.57
CA MET A 1 12.39 -46.99 53.54
C MET A 1 13.22 -46.80 52.28
N SER A 2 12.79 -47.46 51.21
CA SER A 2 13.38 -47.71 49.87
C SER A 2 14.34 -46.65 49.30
N THR A 3 15.64 -46.99 49.13
CA THR A 3 16.35 -47.45 47.90
C THR A 3 16.52 -46.37 46.82
N SER A 4 17.70 -45.76 46.68
CA SER A 4 18.92 -46.22 45.98
C SER A 4 18.90 -45.93 44.48
N VAL A 5 19.76 -45.01 44.01
CA VAL A 5 20.25 -44.96 42.62
C VAL A 5 21.72 -44.53 42.64
N LEU A 6 22.58 -45.49 42.31
CA LEU A 6 23.97 -45.31 41.91
C LEU A 6 24.16 -46.23 40.71
N SER A 7 24.59 -45.71 39.55
CA SER A 7 25.76 -46.23 38.84
C SER A 7 26.04 -45.46 37.55
N HIS A 8 27.33 -45.21 37.39
CA HIS A 8 28.04 -44.57 36.28
C HIS A 8 28.26 -45.52 35.08
N ARG A 9 28.80 -44.91 34.00
CA ARG A 9 29.59 -45.46 32.86
C ARG A 9 28.75 -45.88 31.65
N SER A 10 29.21 -45.72 30.42
CA SER A 10 30.33 -44.99 29.81
C SER A 10 30.05 -44.93 28.30
N LEU A 11 30.67 -43.95 27.66
CA LEU A 11 30.76 -43.64 26.24
C LEU A 11 30.98 -44.87 25.32
N SER A 12 30.36 -44.82 24.14
CA SER A 12 31.02 -45.26 22.90
C SER A 12 30.41 -44.57 21.67
N ASN A 13 31.29 -43.91 20.94
CA ASN A 13 31.10 -43.33 19.61
C ASN A 13 30.68 -44.39 18.59
N CYS A 14 29.76 -44.03 17.68
CA CYS A 14 29.73 -44.61 16.35
C CYS A 14 29.34 -43.53 15.33
N THR A 15 30.24 -43.30 14.39
CA THR A 15 30.15 -42.32 13.31
C THR A 15 29.46 -42.90 12.07
N ARG A 16 28.84 -41.99 11.32
CA ARG A 16 28.59 -41.97 9.86
C ARG A 16 27.38 -42.72 9.25
N HIS A 17 26.67 -41.90 8.46
CA HIS A 17 25.96 -42.17 7.21
C HIS A 17 24.50 -42.65 7.29
N GLY A 18 23.60 -41.87 6.66
CA GLY A 18 22.30 -42.36 6.22
C GLY A 18 21.16 -41.35 6.38
N ASN A 19 20.96 -40.48 5.38
CA ASN A 19 19.63 -39.93 5.10
C ASN A 19 18.82 -41.03 4.39
N PRO A 20 17.61 -41.36 4.87
CA PRO A 20 16.49 -41.27 3.96
C PRO A 20 15.21 -40.73 4.62
N ARG A 21 14.66 -39.69 3.97
CA ARG A 21 13.22 -39.39 3.77
C ARG A 21 12.23 -40.34 4.46
N ARG A 22 11.45 -39.81 5.42
CA ARG A 22 10.03 -40.13 5.73
C ARG A 22 9.48 -38.96 6.56
N ALA A 23 8.75 -38.02 5.97
CA ALA A 23 7.29 -38.06 5.80
C ALA A 23 6.55 -38.21 7.14
N CYS A 24 6.41 -37.11 7.87
CA CYS A 24 5.39 -36.96 8.92
C CYS A 24 4.26 -36.10 8.35
N ARG A 25 3.15 -36.74 7.96
CA ARG A 25 1.88 -36.07 7.63
C ARG A 25 1.20 -35.72 8.95
N VAL A 26 1.00 -34.44 9.21
CA VAL A 26 -0.04 -33.97 10.13
C VAL A 26 -1.07 -33.25 9.28
N ALA A 27 -2.30 -33.77 9.31
CA ALA A 27 -3.44 -33.20 8.65
C ALA A 27 -4.04 -32.10 9.53
N THR A 28 -4.17 -30.89 8.99
CA THR A 28 -5.13 -29.89 9.45
C THR A 28 -5.85 -29.32 8.23
N HIS A 29 -7.12 -29.69 8.10
CA HIS A 29 -8.05 -29.13 7.13
C HIS A 29 -8.44 -27.72 7.59
N ALA A 30 -8.04 -26.70 6.85
CA ALA A 30 -8.71 -25.42 6.81
C ALA A 30 -8.75 -24.95 5.34
N LYS A 31 -9.97 -24.80 4.82
CA LYS A 31 -10.27 -24.50 3.42
C LYS A 31 -9.88 -23.06 3.12
N LEU A 32 -8.64 -22.84 2.66
CA LEU A 32 -8.26 -21.58 2.02
C LEU A 32 -8.95 -21.55 0.65
N ARG A 33 -9.83 -20.57 0.44
CA ARG A 33 -10.33 -20.26 -0.90
C ARG A 33 -9.18 -19.65 -1.69
N ASP A 34 -8.94 -20.28 -2.83
CA ASP A 34 -7.89 -19.99 -3.78
C ASP A 34 -7.99 -18.55 -4.32
N LEU A 35 -6.92 -17.78 -4.18
CA LEU A 35 -6.75 -16.45 -4.79
C LEU A 35 -5.75 -16.51 -5.96
N SER A 36 -5.65 -17.65 -6.65
CA SER A 36 -4.85 -17.81 -7.87
C SER A 36 -5.56 -17.29 -9.14
N GLN A 37 -6.12 -16.08 -9.11
CA GLN A 37 -6.64 -15.42 -10.33
C GLN A 37 -5.90 -14.13 -10.67
N TRP A 38 -4.57 -14.18 -10.56
CA TRP A 38 -3.70 -13.17 -11.13
C TRP A 38 -2.55 -13.87 -11.87
N ARG A 39 -2.87 -14.46 -13.04
CA ARG A 39 -2.03 -14.58 -14.27
C ARG A 39 -2.40 -15.84 -15.11
N GLN A 40 -2.56 -15.62 -16.42
CA GLN A 40 -2.83 -16.54 -17.56
C GLN A 40 -4.33 -16.89 -17.75
N GLU A 41 -4.95 -16.87 -18.93
CA GLU A 41 -4.52 -17.05 -20.33
C GLU A 41 -5.36 -16.19 -21.31
N GLY A 42 -4.86 -15.99 -22.54
CA GLY A 42 -5.63 -15.35 -23.61
C GLY A 42 -4.85 -15.13 -24.90
N SER A 43 -4.07 -16.11 -25.37
CA SER A 43 -3.62 -16.16 -26.77
C SER A 43 -4.67 -16.94 -27.58
N GLY A 44 -5.45 -16.22 -28.38
CA GLY A 44 -6.43 -16.80 -29.29
C GLY A 44 -6.78 -15.77 -30.36
N THR A 45 -6.05 -15.81 -31.47
CA THR A 45 -6.33 -15.02 -32.67
C THR A 45 -7.56 -15.59 -33.37
N SER A 46 -8.58 -14.77 -33.58
CA SER A 46 -9.62 -15.01 -34.59
C SER A 46 -9.89 -13.72 -35.35
N GLU A 47 -9.75 -13.78 -36.67
CA GLU A 47 -9.96 -12.72 -37.66
C GLU A 47 -11.33 -12.02 -37.56
N PRO A 48 -11.43 -10.73 -37.93
CA PRO A 48 -12.73 -10.08 -38.08
C PRO A 48 -13.39 -10.43 -39.43
N ALA A 49 -14.69 -10.72 -39.36
CA ALA A 49 -15.55 -10.97 -40.52
C ALA A 49 -15.73 -9.70 -41.38
N VAL A 50 -15.69 -9.89 -42.70
CA VAL A 50 -15.85 -8.87 -43.74
C VAL A 50 -17.32 -8.51 -43.92
N ALA A 51 -17.64 -7.21 -43.90
CA ALA A 51 -18.96 -6.69 -44.27
C ALA A 51 -19.11 -6.61 -45.81
N PRO A 52 -20.30 -6.89 -46.39
CA PRO A 52 -20.47 -6.90 -47.84
C PRO A 52 -20.47 -5.47 -48.43
N GLU A 53 -19.71 -5.28 -49.51
CA GLU A 53 -19.70 -4.08 -50.33
C GLU A 53 -21.05 -3.83 -51.02
N LEU A 54 -21.51 -2.58 -50.95
CA LEU A 54 -22.61 -2.08 -51.78
C LEU A 54 -22.10 -1.85 -53.21
N SER A 55 -22.65 -2.61 -54.17
CA SER A 55 -22.23 -2.52 -55.57
C SER A 55 -22.56 -1.16 -56.22
N ARG A 56 -21.72 -0.78 -57.20
CA ARG A 56 -21.75 0.44 -58.03
C ARG A 56 -23.05 0.71 -58.84
N ARG A 57 -24.13 -0.05 -58.61
CA ARG A 57 -25.43 0.12 -59.28
C ARG A 57 -26.48 0.90 -58.47
N ALA A 58 -26.18 1.34 -57.25
CA ALA A 58 -27.04 2.25 -56.49
C ALA A 58 -26.71 3.75 -56.69
N VAL A 59 -25.60 4.06 -57.37
CA VAL A 59 -25.12 5.42 -57.60
C VAL A 59 -25.41 5.84 -59.04
N LEU A 60 -26.69 6.01 -59.41
CA LEU A 60 -27.10 6.75 -60.62
C LEU A 60 -28.64 6.77 -60.70
N LYS A 61 -29.26 7.81 -60.16
CA LYS A 61 -30.57 8.36 -60.60
C LYS A 61 -30.84 9.70 -59.91
N LEU A 62 -31.13 10.70 -60.75
CA LEU A 62 -31.54 12.09 -60.49
C LEU A 62 -30.42 13.03 -59.96
N GLY A 63 -29.95 14.07 -60.65
CA GLY A 63 -30.50 14.79 -61.80
C GLY A 63 -31.14 16.12 -61.40
N ALA A 64 -30.28 17.11 -61.09
CA ALA A 64 -30.40 18.57 -61.22
C ALA A 64 -31.75 19.31 -61.01
N ALA A 65 -31.76 20.27 -60.07
CA ALA A 65 -32.27 21.65 -60.25
C ALA A 65 -31.88 22.58 -59.07
N LEU A 66 -31.28 23.74 -59.38
CA LEU A 66 -31.16 24.97 -58.57
C LEU A 66 -31.75 26.11 -59.46
N PRO A 67 -32.21 27.30 -58.96
CA PRO A 67 -31.62 28.05 -57.85
C PRO A 67 -32.54 28.89 -56.90
N ALA A 68 -31.91 29.36 -55.81
CA ALA A 68 -32.08 30.62 -55.06
C ALA A 68 -33.41 31.02 -54.37
N LEU A 69 -33.37 31.14 -53.03
CA LEU A 69 -33.59 32.42 -52.32
C LEU A 69 -33.02 32.38 -50.89
N ALA A 70 -32.41 33.47 -50.46
CA ALA A 70 -31.71 33.65 -49.19
C ALA A 70 -32.65 33.96 -48.01
N ALA A 71 -32.07 33.80 -46.81
CA ALA A 71 -32.43 34.39 -45.51
C ALA A 71 -33.49 33.67 -44.65
N ALA A 72 -33.02 32.92 -43.65
CA ALA A 72 -33.40 33.15 -42.24
C ALA A 72 -32.41 32.45 -41.29
N LEU A 73 -31.84 33.27 -40.42
CA LEU A 73 -30.90 32.95 -39.35
C LEU A 73 -31.69 32.34 -38.17
N ALA A 74 -31.38 31.11 -37.75
CA ALA A 74 -31.66 30.64 -36.40
C ALA A 74 -30.67 29.53 -36.04
N ALA A 75 -29.85 29.81 -35.04
CA ALA A 75 -28.85 28.92 -34.49
C ALA A 75 -29.47 27.58 -34.03
N ALA A 76 -29.09 26.49 -34.69
CA ALA A 76 -29.18 25.16 -34.11
C ALA A 76 -27.80 24.79 -33.58
N THR A 77 -27.47 25.28 -32.39
CA THR A 77 -26.41 24.70 -31.58
C THR A 77 -26.77 23.22 -31.34
N PRO A 78 -25.86 22.26 -31.59
CA PRO A 78 -26.11 20.89 -31.15
C PRO A 78 -26.28 20.90 -29.63
N PRO A 79 -27.25 20.17 -29.07
CA PRO A 79 -27.44 20.09 -27.64
C PRO A 79 -26.16 19.51 -27.03
N ALA A 80 -25.78 20.13 -25.90
CA ALA A 80 -24.70 19.72 -25.06
C ALA A 80 -24.60 18.20 -24.96
N LEU A 81 -23.40 17.66 -25.17
CA LEU A 81 -22.99 16.39 -24.61
C LEU A 81 -23.54 16.33 -23.19
N LEU A 82 -24.54 15.47 -22.95
CA LEU A 82 -24.94 15.09 -21.62
C LEU A 82 -23.67 14.55 -20.95
N LEU A 83 -23.07 15.37 -20.09
CA LEU A 83 -22.26 14.88 -19.00
C LEU A 83 -23.17 13.89 -18.28
N ALA A 84 -22.95 12.60 -18.54
CA ALA A 84 -23.48 11.57 -17.67
C ALA A 84 -23.13 12.01 -16.24
N PRO A 85 -24.09 12.03 -15.30
CA PRO A 85 -23.77 12.30 -13.92
C PRO A 85 -22.63 11.37 -13.53
N LEU A 86 -21.52 11.93 -13.07
CA LEU A 86 -20.47 11.15 -12.42
C LEU A 86 -21.19 10.23 -11.42
N PRO A 87 -20.95 8.91 -11.46
CA PRO A 87 -21.58 8.01 -10.51
C PRO A 87 -21.37 8.58 -9.11
N ALA A 88 -22.45 8.66 -8.34
CA ALA A 88 -22.41 9.10 -6.96
C ALA A 88 -21.24 8.40 -6.24
N ALA A 89 -20.47 9.17 -5.48
CA ALA A 89 -19.33 8.68 -4.71
C ALA A 89 -19.70 7.36 -4.02
N ALA A 90 -18.87 6.33 -4.24
CA ALA A 90 -19.17 4.94 -3.89
C ALA A 90 -19.69 4.74 -2.46
N GLU A 91 -20.71 3.88 -2.31
CA GLU A 91 -21.40 3.49 -1.07
C GLU A 91 -20.54 2.62 -0.13
N GLY A 92 -19.37 3.12 0.28
CA GLY A 92 -18.48 2.40 1.21
C GLY A 92 -17.43 1.52 0.51
N PRO A 93 -16.75 0.64 1.26
CA PRO A 93 -15.60 -0.10 0.74
C PRO A 93 -16.02 -1.10 -0.33
N THR A 94 -15.47 -0.94 -1.53
CA THR A 94 -15.72 -1.87 -2.65
C THR A 94 -14.40 -2.43 -3.18
N LEU A 95 -14.41 -3.70 -3.57
CA LEU A 95 -13.26 -4.26 -4.28
C LEU A 95 -13.23 -3.69 -5.71
N PRO A 96 -12.05 -3.25 -6.19
CA PRO A 96 -11.93 -2.76 -7.56
C PRO A 96 -12.26 -3.88 -8.55
N SER A 97 -13.05 -3.56 -9.58
CA SER A 97 -13.28 -4.49 -10.69
C SER A 97 -11.96 -4.80 -11.41
N PRO A 98 -11.87 -5.91 -12.18
CA PRO A 98 -10.63 -6.24 -12.90
C PRO A 98 -10.13 -5.10 -13.82
N ALA A 99 -11.05 -4.37 -14.47
CA ALA A 99 -10.70 -3.23 -15.32
C ALA A 99 -10.16 -2.04 -14.51
N VAL A 100 -10.74 -1.75 -13.34
CA VAL A 100 -10.27 -0.70 -12.42
C VAL A 100 -8.91 -1.08 -11.84
N ALA A 101 -8.74 -2.32 -11.39
CA ALA A 101 -7.48 -2.82 -10.84
C ALA A 101 -6.35 -2.77 -11.88
N ALA A 102 -6.62 -3.16 -13.14
CA ALA A 102 -5.63 -3.08 -14.22
C ALA A 102 -5.24 -1.63 -14.56
N ALA A 103 -6.20 -0.70 -14.56
CA ALA A 103 -5.93 0.72 -14.79
C ALA A 103 -5.06 1.31 -13.66
N LEU A 104 -5.39 0.99 -12.41
CA LEU A 104 -4.61 1.39 -11.24
C LEU A 104 -3.18 0.85 -11.29
N ASP A 105 -3.01 -0.44 -11.51
CA ASP A 105 -1.69 -1.07 -11.58
C ASP A 105 -0.82 -0.44 -12.67
N LYS A 106 -1.39 -0.18 -13.85
CA LYS A 106 -0.69 0.49 -14.96
C LYS A 106 -0.25 1.90 -14.57
N ALA A 107 -1.14 2.69 -13.97
CA ALA A 107 -0.86 4.07 -13.59
C ALA A 107 0.16 4.15 -12.44
N LEU A 108 0.03 3.29 -11.42
CA LEU A 108 0.97 3.21 -10.29
C LEU A 108 2.36 2.77 -10.77
N ALA A 109 2.46 1.73 -11.60
CA ALA A 109 3.73 1.25 -12.13
C ALA A 109 4.45 2.29 -13.01
N LYS A 110 3.69 3.11 -13.74
CA LYS A 110 4.25 4.20 -14.55
C LYS A 110 4.86 5.32 -13.68
N ASN A 111 4.26 5.62 -12.53
CA ASN A 111 4.60 6.80 -11.73
C ASN A 111 5.45 6.50 -10.47
N ILE A 112 5.50 5.25 -10.03
CA ILE A 112 6.26 4.79 -8.86
C ILE A 112 7.38 3.84 -9.29
N PRO A 113 8.55 4.35 -9.73
CA PRO A 113 9.76 3.54 -9.81
C PRO A 113 10.27 3.18 -8.41
N LYS A 114 11.14 2.17 -8.30
CA LYS A 114 11.75 1.72 -7.02
C LYS A 114 12.34 2.87 -6.19
N THR A 115 12.91 3.90 -6.81
CA THR A 115 13.50 5.05 -6.12
C THR A 115 12.48 5.98 -5.45
N LYS A 116 11.17 5.82 -5.73
CA LYS A 116 10.08 6.60 -5.14
C LYS A 116 9.18 5.78 -4.20
N THR A 117 9.46 4.51 -3.96
CA THR A 117 8.61 3.65 -3.11
C THR A 117 8.59 4.14 -1.66
N ALA A 118 9.74 4.52 -1.11
CA ALA A 118 9.82 5.05 0.25
C ALA A 118 8.97 6.32 0.45
N VAL A 119 8.96 7.25 -0.52
CA VAL A 119 8.14 8.48 -0.39
C VAL A 119 6.65 8.20 -0.56
N ALA A 120 6.27 7.25 -1.41
CA ALA A 120 4.87 6.84 -1.56
C ALA A 120 4.34 6.15 -0.29
N LEU A 121 5.12 5.22 0.27
CA LEU A 121 4.77 4.53 1.52
C LEU A 121 4.69 5.52 2.70
N ARG A 122 5.65 6.45 2.77
CA ARG A 122 5.64 7.51 3.79
C ARG A 122 4.44 8.44 3.65
N LEU A 123 4.05 8.83 2.43
CA LEU A 123 2.87 9.67 2.21
C LEU A 123 1.61 9.03 2.80
N ALA A 124 1.43 7.72 2.59
CA ALA A 124 0.29 6.98 3.13
C ALA A 124 0.26 6.95 4.66
N PHE A 125 1.41 6.72 5.30
CA PHE A 125 1.51 6.78 6.76
C PHE A 125 1.19 8.19 7.28
N HIS A 126 1.76 9.23 6.68
CA HIS A 126 1.57 10.61 7.14
C HIS A 126 0.13 11.11 7.00
N ASP A 127 -0.59 10.68 5.96
CA ASP A 127 -2.02 10.99 5.81
C ASP A 127 -2.84 10.24 6.87
N ALA A 128 -2.55 8.96 7.10
CA ALA A 128 -3.28 8.15 8.09
C ALA A 128 -3.02 8.54 9.55
N ALA A 129 -1.80 8.96 9.88
CA ALA A 129 -1.34 9.13 11.26
C ALA A 129 -1.83 10.43 11.93
N THR A 130 -2.60 11.25 11.23
CA THR A 130 -3.36 12.38 11.82
C THR A 130 -4.65 11.92 12.53
N PHE A 131 -5.05 10.66 12.39
CA PHE A 131 -6.26 10.13 13.03
C PHE A 131 -6.24 10.31 14.55
N SER A 132 -7.39 10.70 15.11
CA SER A 132 -7.65 10.77 16.54
C SER A 132 -8.98 10.10 16.88
N ALA A 133 -8.93 8.99 17.61
CA ALA A 133 -10.15 8.33 18.09
C ALA A 133 -10.96 9.21 19.06
N GLY A 134 -10.27 10.03 19.86
CA GLY A 134 -10.91 10.94 20.82
C GLY A 134 -11.65 12.09 20.14
N ALA A 135 -11.05 12.70 19.12
CA ALA A 135 -11.67 13.79 18.35
C ALA A 135 -12.57 13.28 17.21
N LYS A 136 -12.50 11.99 16.86
CA LYS A 136 -13.25 11.34 15.79
C LYS A 136 -13.04 11.99 14.43
N ASP A 137 -11.80 12.39 14.15
CA ASP A 137 -11.39 13.05 12.92
C ASP A 137 -9.98 12.60 12.48
N GLY A 138 -9.60 13.06 11.29
CA GLY A 138 -8.38 12.68 10.59
C GLY A 138 -8.36 11.25 10.08
N GLY A 139 -7.19 10.78 9.65
CA GLY A 139 -7.01 9.48 9.01
C GLY A 139 -6.74 9.61 7.51
N LEU A 140 -6.68 8.47 6.82
CA LEU A 140 -6.23 8.41 5.43
C LEU A 140 -7.32 8.93 4.49
N ASN A 141 -7.48 10.24 4.41
CA ASN A 141 -8.58 10.91 3.70
C ASN A 141 -8.05 11.91 2.66
N ALA A 142 -6.76 11.85 2.33
CA ALA A 142 -6.04 12.79 1.47
C ALA A 142 -6.02 14.24 1.96
N SER A 143 -6.25 14.52 3.26
CA SER A 143 -6.06 15.87 3.82
C SER A 143 -4.62 16.33 3.73
N ILE A 144 -3.66 15.39 3.65
CA ILE A 144 -2.22 15.69 3.59
C ILE A 144 -1.86 16.66 2.46
N GLN A 145 -2.64 16.70 1.39
CA GLN A 145 -2.46 17.65 0.28
C GLN A 145 -2.50 19.12 0.73
N TYR A 146 -3.23 19.40 1.82
CA TYR A 146 -3.34 20.71 2.43
C TYR A 146 -2.30 20.94 3.54
N GLU A 147 -1.50 19.94 3.88
CA GLU A 147 -0.62 19.92 5.06
C GLU A 147 0.87 19.78 4.69
N LEU A 148 1.20 19.87 3.40
CA LEU A 148 2.54 19.62 2.86
C LEU A 148 3.62 20.60 3.32
N ASP A 149 3.24 21.73 3.90
CA ASP A 149 4.16 22.74 4.45
C ASP A 149 4.49 22.51 5.94
N ARG A 150 3.87 21.50 6.57
CA ARG A 150 4.18 21.15 7.96
C ARG A 150 5.60 20.56 8.08
N PRO A 151 6.34 20.86 9.15
CA PRO A 151 7.69 20.32 9.37
C PRO A 151 7.73 18.78 9.27
N GLU A 152 6.76 18.09 9.88
CA GLU A 152 6.66 16.63 9.82
C GLU A 152 6.45 16.10 8.40
N ASN A 153 5.85 16.88 7.49
CA ASN A 153 5.57 16.50 6.11
C ASN A 153 6.66 16.91 5.13
N PHE A 154 7.82 17.36 5.63
CA PHE A 154 8.94 17.78 4.79
C PHE A 154 9.27 16.72 3.72
N GLY A 155 9.39 17.17 2.47
CA GLY A 155 9.69 16.30 1.32
C GLY A 155 8.48 15.58 0.69
N LEU A 156 7.29 15.59 1.32
CA LEU A 156 6.10 14.89 0.80
C LEU A 156 5.41 15.58 -0.38
N LYS A 157 5.77 16.82 -0.71
CA LYS A 157 5.37 17.45 -1.99
C LYS A 157 5.72 16.58 -3.20
N ARG A 158 6.82 15.82 -3.12
CA ARG A 158 7.21 14.86 -4.16
C ARG A 158 6.32 13.61 -4.17
N GLY A 159 5.86 13.16 -3.00
CA GLY A 159 4.89 12.09 -2.87
C GLY A 159 3.53 12.50 -3.43
N TRP A 160 3.03 13.69 -3.07
CA TRP A 160 1.75 14.19 -3.59
C TRP A 160 1.75 14.34 -5.12
N ARG A 161 2.87 14.78 -5.72
CA ARG A 161 3.01 14.83 -7.18
C ARG A 161 2.82 13.47 -7.85
N ILE A 162 3.18 12.37 -7.19
CA ILE A 162 2.90 11.01 -7.71
C ILE A 162 1.40 10.80 -7.79
N ILE A 163 0.65 11.19 -6.76
CA ILE A 163 -0.82 11.06 -6.72
C ILE A 163 -1.47 11.87 -7.84
N GLU A 164 -1.02 13.11 -8.06
CA GLU A 164 -1.49 13.96 -9.16
C GLU A 164 -1.25 13.31 -10.54
N GLN A 165 -0.06 12.72 -10.74
CA GLN A 165 0.31 12.05 -11.98
C GLN A 165 -0.50 10.76 -12.21
N VAL A 166 -0.68 9.95 -11.16
CA VAL A 166 -1.51 8.74 -11.21
C VAL A 166 -2.95 9.13 -11.54
N ARG A 167 -3.52 10.13 -10.86
CA ARG A 167 -4.88 10.63 -11.14
C ARG A 167 -5.02 11.08 -12.59
N ALA A 168 -4.04 11.81 -13.12
CA ALA A 168 -4.05 12.24 -14.51
C ALA A 168 -4.04 11.05 -15.50
N ASP A 169 -3.30 9.99 -15.20
CA ASP A 169 -3.21 8.78 -16.01
C ASP A 169 -4.48 7.90 -15.95
N LEU A 170 -5.34 8.10 -14.94
CA LEU A 170 -6.62 7.39 -14.84
C LEU A 170 -7.75 8.04 -15.64
N LYS A 171 -7.57 9.25 -16.17
CA LYS A 171 -8.57 9.92 -17.02
C LYS A 171 -8.88 9.09 -18.28
N GLY A 172 -10.15 8.92 -18.60
CA GLY A 172 -10.64 8.10 -19.70
C GLY A 172 -10.55 6.59 -19.47
N THR A 173 -10.21 6.15 -18.25
CA THR A 173 -10.15 4.72 -17.89
C THR A 173 -11.35 4.29 -17.05
N ALA A 174 -11.50 2.98 -16.83
CA ALA A 174 -12.54 2.44 -15.96
C ALA A 174 -12.42 2.92 -14.49
N ALA A 175 -11.25 3.44 -14.08
CA ALA A 175 -11.01 3.94 -12.73
C ALA A 175 -11.38 5.43 -12.55
N GLU A 176 -11.67 6.16 -13.64
CA GLU A 176 -12.07 7.57 -13.56
C GLU A 176 -13.40 7.71 -12.81
N GLY A 177 -13.44 8.63 -11.84
CA GLY A 177 -14.63 8.93 -11.05
C GLY A 177 -15.00 7.88 -9.98
N VAL A 178 -14.37 6.71 -9.97
CA VAL A 178 -14.63 5.66 -8.95
C VAL A 178 -13.50 5.52 -7.92
N VAL A 179 -12.29 6.00 -8.24
CA VAL A 179 -11.14 6.01 -7.32
C VAL A 179 -10.91 7.42 -6.79
N THR A 180 -10.82 7.55 -5.47
CA THR A 180 -10.57 8.84 -4.81
C THR A 180 -9.09 9.08 -4.57
N ASP A 181 -8.70 10.31 -4.22
CA ASP A 181 -7.30 10.60 -3.85
C ASP A 181 -6.87 9.86 -2.58
N ALA A 182 -7.79 9.65 -1.64
CA ALA A 182 -7.51 8.85 -0.46
C ALA A 182 -7.20 7.39 -0.85
N ASP A 183 -7.94 6.83 -1.82
CA ASP A 183 -7.62 5.52 -2.38
C ASP A 183 -6.23 5.51 -3.03
N LEU A 184 -5.90 6.53 -3.82
CA LEU A 184 -4.60 6.61 -4.50
C LEU A 184 -3.44 6.70 -3.50
N VAL A 185 -3.58 7.45 -2.41
CA VAL A 185 -2.58 7.54 -1.34
C VAL A 185 -2.37 6.16 -0.70
N ALA A 186 -3.44 5.46 -0.33
CA ALA A 186 -3.36 4.13 0.29
C ALA A 186 -2.77 3.08 -0.67
N LEU A 187 -3.25 3.05 -1.91
CA LEU A 187 -2.81 2.11 -2.94
C LEU A 187 -1.36 2.37 -3.37
N ALA A 188 -0.90 3.62 -3.39
CA ALA A 188 0.49 3.95 -3.70
C ALA A 188 1.47 3.37 -2.66
N GLY A 189 1.13 3.42 -1.38
CA GLY A 189 1.95 2.80 -0.33
C GLY A 189 1.92 1.26 -0.40
N ALA A 190 0.75 0.65 -0.60
CA ALA A 190 0.64 -0.79 -0.82
C ALA A 190 1.41 -1.27 -2.06
N PHE A 191 1.34 -0.51 -3.16
CA PHE A 191 2.09 -0.78 -4.38
C PHE A 191 3.60 -0.68 -4.15
N ALA A 192 4.05 0.31 -3.39
CA ALA A 192 5.45 0.50 -3.04
C ALA A 192 6.04 -0.73 -2.30
N VAL A 193 5.30 -1.27 -1.33
CA VAL A 193 5.69 -2.49 -0.59
C VAL A 193 5.85 -3.67 -1.55
N ARG A 194 4.83 -3.94 -2.38
CA ARG A 194 4.86 -5.04 -3.35
C ARG A 194 5.99 -4.89 -4.39
N LEU A 195 6.19 -3.68 -4.92
CA LEU A 195 7.25 -3.42 -5.92
C LEU A 195 8.66 -3.69 -5.36
N CYS A 196 8.83 -3.50 -4.05
CA CYS A 196 10.08 -3.75 -3.34
C CYS A 196 10.21 -5.20 -2.83
N GLY A 197 9.32 -6.11 -3.20
CA GLY A 197 9.41 -7.53 -2.83
C GLY A 197 8.66 -7.92 -1.54
N GLY A 198 7.95 -6.97 -0.93
CA GLY A 198 7.08 -7.22 0.21
C GLY A 198 5.73 -7.87 -0.17
N PRO A 199 4.83 -8.05 0.81
CA PRO A 199 3.54 -8.69 0.58
C PRO A 199 2.63 -7.88 -0.33
N ALA A 200 1.71 -8.56 -1.02
CA ALA A 200 0.57 -7.90 -1.65
C ALA A 200 -0.45 -7.51 -0.58
N ILE A 201 -0.85 -6.24 -0.55
CA ILE A 201 -1.79 -5.70 0.44
C ILE A 201 -3.10 -5.36 -0.28
N PRO A 202 -4.16 -6.18 -0.16
CA PRO A 202 -5.43 -5.89 -0.80
C PRO A 202 -6.15 -4.76 -0.06
N LEU A 203 -6.55 -3.72 -0.80
CA LEU A 203 -7.28 -2.58 -0.27
C LEU A 203 -8.55 -2.34 -1.08
N PRO A 204 -9.69 -2.06 -0.43
CA PRO A 204 -10.87 -1.56 -1.12
C PRO A 204 -10.65 -0.13 -1.63
N ILE A 205 -11.51 0.28 -2.55
CA ILE A 205 -11.63 1.65 -3.06
C ILE A 205 -12.99 2.27 -2.68
N GLY A 206 -13.13 3.57 -2.92
CA GLY A 206 -14.29 4.37 -2.54
C GLY A 206 -14.09 5.16 -1.25
N ARG A 207 -12.84 5.35 -0.80
CA ARG A 207 -12.56 5.98 0.50
C ARG A 207 -12.96 7.47 0.46
N PRO A 208 -13.71 7.98 1.47
CA PRO A 208 -14.05 9.39 1.56
C PRO A 208 -12.81 10.28 1.58
N VAL A 209 -12.93 11.45 0.96
CA VAL A 209 -11.89 12.49 0.97
C VAL A 209 -12.23 13.58 1.96
N ALA A 210 -11.20 14.19 2.54
CA ALA A 210 -11.34 15.40 3.33
C ALA A 210 -12.04 16.50 2.51
N ALA A 211 -12.83 17.33 3.19
CA ALA A 211 -13.44 18.50 2.55
C ALA A 211 -12.35 19.43 1.99
N ALA A 212 -12.67 20.14 0.90
CA ALA A 212 -11.71 21.02 0.25
C ALA A 212 -11.11 22.03 1.23
N ALA A 213 -9.77 22.18 1.17
CA ALA A 213 -8.97 23.03 2.05
C ALA A 213 -9.03 22.69 3.56
N ARG A 214 -9.62 21.55 3.94
CA ARG A 214 -9.64 21.09 5.33
C ARG A 214 -8.35 20.34 5.66
N GLN A 215 -7.57 20.92 6.56
CA GLN A 215 -6.43 20.25 7.19
C GLN A 215 -6.87 19.50 8.44
N ASP A 216 -6.26 18.36 8.72
CA ASP A 216 -6.34 17.71 10.02
C ASP A 216 -5.50 18.47 11.04
N PRO A 217 -5.83 18.43 12.36
CA PRO A 217 -5.04 19.16 13.35
C PRO A 217 -3.57 18.69 13.44
N PRO A 218 -2.60 19.63 13.57
CA PRO A 218 -1.18 19.28 13.70
C PRO A 218 -0.87 18.65 15.06
N GLY A 219 0.35 18.12 15.21
CA GLY A 219 0.85 17.61 16.50
C GLY A 219 0.33 16.22 16.89
N ARG A 220 -0.26 15.48 15.95
CA ARG A 220 -0.78 14.12 16.17
C ARG A 220 0.18 13.01 15.73
N MET A 221 1.21 13.37 14.97
CA MET A 221 2.27 12.48 14.51
C MET A 221 3.22 12.11 15.66
N PRO A 222 3.74 10.88 15.69
CA PRO A 222 4.86 10.55 16.58
C PRO A 222 6.10 11.37 16.20
N SER A 223 6.84 11.83 17.21
CA SER A 223 8.12 12.52 17.00
C SER A 223 9.22 11.55 16.57
N GLU A 224 10.15 12.00 15.73
CA GLU A 224 11.37 11.24 15.41
C GLU A 224 12.29 11.03 16.64
N ASN A 225 12.07 11.79 17.71
CA ASN A 225 12.78 11.69 18.99
C ASN A 225 11.93 11.07 20.11
N ALA A 226 10.76 10.51 19.79
CA ALA A 226 9.86 9.94 20.78
C ALA A 226 10.50 8.74 21.49
N SER A 227 10.30 8.67 22.81
CA SER A 227 10.57 7.46 23.60
C SER A 227 9.62 6.32 23.21
N ALA A 228 9.98 5.09 23.57
CA ALA A 228 9.13 3.93 23.32
C ALA A 228 7.75 4.09 24.00
N ALA A 229 7.68 4.71 25.18
CA ALA A 229 6.42 4.99 25.86
C ALA A 229 5.54 5.98 25.08
N GLU A 230 6.13 7.05 24.53
CA GLU A 230 5.41 8.04 23.72
C GLU A 230 4.93 7.44 22.38
N LEU A 231 5.75 6.60 21.74
CA LEU A 231 5.36 5.86 20.54
C LEU A 231 4.16 4.95 20.82
N LYS A 232 4.25 4.12 21.87
CA LYS A 232 3.17 3.22 22.29
C LYS A 232 1.89 4.00 22.60
N ALA A 233 1.99 5.12 23.33
CA ALA A 233 0.83 5.97 23.63
C ALA A 233 0.20 6.58 22.36
N ASN A 234 1.02 7.07 21.42
CA ASN A 234 0.54 7.67 20.19
C ASN A 234 -0.22 6.67 19.29
N PHE A 235 0.32 5.46 19.13
CA PHE A 235 -0.32 4.40 18.35
C PHE A 235 -1.56 3.82 19.08
N ALA A 236 -1.50 3.65 20.40
CA ALA A 236 -2.64 3.20 21.20
C ALA A 236 -3.82 4.17 21.10
N ALA A 237 -3.58 5.49 21.09
CA ALA A 237 -4.61 6.51 20.89
C ALA A 237 -5.32 6.43 19.52
N LYS A 238 -4.71 5.71 18.56
CA LYS A 238 -5.26 5.41 17.23
C LYS A 238 -5.90 4.02 17.16
N GLY A 239 -5.91 3.27 18.26
CA GLY A 239 -6.41 1.89 18.31
C GLY A 239 -5.43 0.85 17.76
N LEU A 240 -4.14 1.19 17.64
CA LEU A 240 -3.08 0.28 17.19
C LEU A 240 -2.32 -0.28 18.40
N SER A 241 -2.17 -1.59 18.44
CA SER A 241 -1.40 -2.32 19.45
C SER A 241 0.10 -2.12 19.29
N VAL A 242 0.87 -2.52 20.30
CA VAL A 242 2.35 -2.51 20.24
C VAL A 242 2.87 -3.36 19.09
N GLN A 243 2.26 -4.53 18.83
CA GLN A 243 2.66 -5.39 17.71
C GLN A 243 2.40 -4.71 16.35
N GLU A 244 1.27 -4.04 16.19
CA GLU A 244 0.93 -3.30 14.97
C GLU A 244 1.83 -2.08 14.77
N MET A 245 2.17 -1.37 15.85
CA MET A 245 3.16 -0.29 15.84
C MET A 245 4.52 -0.81 15.35
N VAL A 246 5.05 -1.86 15.98
CA VAL A 246 6.35 -2.44 15.60
C VAL A 246 6.33 -3.00 14.18
N ALA A 247 5.20 -3.58 13.74
CA ALA A 247 5.03 -3.99 12.34
C ALA A 247 5.14 -2.79 11.40
N LEU A 248 4.34 -1.74 11.59
CA LEU A 248 4.35 -0.55 10.75
C LEU A 248 5.71 0.16 10.72
N SER A 249 6.44 0.18 11.83
CA SER A 249 7.82 0.70 11.87
C SER A 249 8.77 -0.03 10.91
N GLY A 250 8.49 -1.28 10.55
CA GLY A 250 9.23 -2.04 9.53
C GLY A 250 9.26 -1.37 8.15
N ALA A 251 8.36 -0.41 7.88
CA ALA A 251 8.43 0.44 6.69
C ALA A 251 9.77 1.20 6.55
N HIS A 252 10.48 1.43 7.66
CA HIS A 252 11.81 2.06 7.67
C HIS A 252 12.91 1.21 7.00
N THR A 253 12.63 -0.05 6.63
CA THR A 253 13.54 -0.81 5.75
C THR A 253 13.68 -0.15 4.37
N LEU A 254 12.65 0.58 3.91
CA LEU A 254 12.73 1.31 2.65
C LEU A 254 13.28 2.73 2.81
N GLY A 255 14.08 3.13 1.83
CA GLY A 255 14.64 4.47 1.73
C GLY A 255 15.90 4.67 2.56
N SER A 256 16.17 5.92 2.91
CA SER A 256 17.51 6.35 3.32
C SER A 256 17.76 6.29 4.84
N LYS A 257 16.99 5.47 5.58
CA LYS A 257 17.22 5.29 7.03
C LYS A 257 18.36 4.31 7.35
N GLY A 258 18.92 3.63 6.35
CA GLY A 258 20.19 2.89 6.49
C GLY A 258 20.07 1.49 7.09
N PHE A 259 18.87 0.90 7.10
CA PHE A 259 18.63 -0.43 7.69
C PHE A 259 18.85 -1.62 6.72
N GLY A 260 19.24 -1.36 5.47
CA GLY A 260 19.40 -2.40 4.45
C GLY A 260 19.50 -1.81 3.05
N ASP A 261 19.10 -2.59 2.04
CA ASP A 261 18.92 -2.09 0.67
C ASP A 261 17.70 -1.15 0.63
N PRO A 262 17.86 0.12 0.26
CA PRO A 262 16.80 1.14 0.33
C PRO A 262 15.60 0.85 -0.59
N VAL A 263 15.68 -0.14 -1.48
CA VAL A 263 14.60 -0.51 -2.41
C VAL A 263 14.17 -1.98 -2.29
N THR A 264 14.50 -2.63 -1.18
CA THR A 264 14.08 -4.00 -0.86
C THR A 264 13.28 -3.99 0.44
N PHE A 265 12.04 -4.49 0.39
CA PHE A 265 11.16 -4.60 1.56
C PHE A 265 11.34 -5.98 2.17
N ASP A 266 12.17 -6.06 3.22
CA ASP A 266 12.53 -7.28 3.93
C ASP A 266 12.56 -7.04 5.45
N ASN A 267 13.03 -8.01 6.23
CA ASN A 267 13.13 -7.87 7.69
C ASN A 267 14.47 -7.25 8.18
N ALA A 268 15.29 -6.64 7.30
CA ALA A 268 16.59 -6.09 7.65
C ALA A 268 16.50 -5.00 8.74
N TYR A 269 15.41 -4.23 8.75
CA TYR A 269 15.07 -3.30 9.85
C TYR A 269 15.19 -3.96 11.22
N TYR A 270 14.52 -5.09 11.45
CA TYR A 270 14.52 -5.75 12.76
C TYR A 270 15.86 -6.39 13.10
N VAL A 271 16.54 -6.97 12.10
CA VAL A 271 17.89 -7.52 12.28
C VAL A 271 18.86 -6.42 12.73
N ALA A 272 18.81 -5.26 12.06
CA ALA A 272 19.64 -4.12 12.40
C ALA A 272 19.28 -3.51 13.78
N LEU A 273 18.00 -3.45 14.15
CA LEU A 273 17.60 -3.00 15.49
C LEU A 273 18.25 -3.82 16.61
N LEU A 274 18.35 -5.15 16.44
CA LEU A 274 18.99 -6.03 17.42
C LEU A 274 20.52 -5.86 17.45
N GLN A 275 21.13 -5.48 16.34
CA GLN A 275 22.58 -5.23 16.24
C GLN A 275 22.98 -3.86 16.78
N LYS A 276 22.06 -2.90 16.77
CA LYS A 276 22.28 -1.50 17.17
C LYS A 276 23.51 -0.88 16.50
N PRO A 277 23.60 -0.88 15.16
CA PRO A 277 24.78 -0.42 14.43
C PRO A 277 25.15 1.02 14.76
N TRP A 278 24.17 1.85 15.14
CA TRP A 278 24.36 3.25 15.56
C TRP A 278 25.25 3.44 16.80
N ASN A 279 25.51 2.39 17.57
CA ASN A 279 26.46 2.44 18.69
C ASN A 279 27.93 2.26 18.26
N ASN A 280 28.19 2.02 16.96
CA ASN A 280 29.55 1.85 16.47
C ASN A 280 30.30 3.18 16.36
N THR A 281 31.05 3.53 17.41
CA THR A 281 31.84 4.77 17.46
C THR A 281 33.02 4.83 16.49
N LYS A 282 33.36 3.71 15.83
CA LYS A 282 34.44 3.66 14.82
C LYS A 282 33.96 4.06 13.43
N ASP A 283 32.66 4.10 13.20
CA ASP A 283 32.06 4.49 11.94
C ASP A 283 31.33 5.83 12.14
N ALA A 284 31.85 6.89 11.52
CA ALA A 284 31.26 8.22 11.62
C ALA A 284 29.83 8.30 11.05
N MET A 285 29.45 7.35 10.20
CA MET A 285 28.12 7.27 9.59
C MET A 285 27.15 6.41 10.40
N ALA A 286 27.63 5.63 11.38
CA ALA A 286 26.79 4.73 12.16
C ALA A 286 25.65 5.47 12.88
N SER A 287 25.94 6.65 13.45
CA SER A 287 24.94 7.47 14.15
C SER A 287 23.82 7.99 13.23
N MET A 288 24.00 7.93 11.90
CA MET A 288 22.98 8.32 10.92
C MET A 288 22.04 7.16 10.54
N ILE A 289 22.28 5.95 11.04
CA ILE A 289 21.43 4.79 10.80
C ILE A 289 20.23 4.86 11.74
N GLY A 290 19.02 4.90 11.17
CA GLY A 290 17.76 4.96 11.89
C GLY A 290 17.44 6.34 12.47
N LEU A 291 16.25 6.43 13.07
CA LEU A 291 15.84 7.56 13.88
C LEU A 291 16.12 7.30 15.37
N PRO A 292 16.24 8.35 16.21
CA PRO A 292 16.29 8.17 17.65
C PRO A 292 15.09 7.37 18.19
N SER A 293 13.90 7.54 17.60
CA SER A 293 12.70 6.76 17.91
C SER A 293 12.78 5.28 17.51
N ASP A 294 13.62 4.91 16.54
CA ASP A 294 13.92 3.51 16.23
C ASP A 294 14.85 2.91 17.29
N HIS A 295 15.84 3.69 17.75
CA HIS A 295 16.91 3.23 18.63
C HIS A 295 16.43 2.76 20.01
N VAL A 296 15.29 3.31 20.46
CA VAL A 296 14.70 2.99 21.77
C VAL A 296 13.84 1.72 21.75
N LEU A 297 13.36 1.28 20.58
CA LEU A 297 12.48 0.11 20.46
C LEU A 297 13.12 -1.22 20.89
N PRO A 298 14.38 -1.56 20.53
CA PRO A 298 14.99 -2.81 20.97
C PRO A 298 15.30 -2.87 22.47
N ASP A 299 15.18 -1.76 23.20
CA ASP A 299 15.36 -1.70 24.66
C ASP A 299 14.03 -1.72 25.44
N ASP A 300 12.90 -1.57 24.76
CA ASP A 300 11.58 -1.61 25.39
C ASP A 300 11.08 -3.07 25.55
N PRO A 301 10.65 -3.48 26.75
CA PRO A 301 10.28 -4.86 27.04
C PRO A 301 9.04 -5.36 26.28
N ASP A 302 8.15 -4.46 25.84
CA ASP A 302 6.97 -4.84 25.06
C ASP A 302 7.30 -4.95 23.56
N CYS A 303 8.26 -4.14 23.08
CA CYS A 303 8.66 -4.13 21.67
C CYS A 303 9.67 -5.23 21.34
N LEU A 304 10.65 -5.48 22.21
CA LEU A 304 11.76 -6.41 21.97
C LEU A 304 11.30 -7.82 21.57
N PRO A 305 10.30 -8.46 22.22
CA PRO A 305 9.82 -9.78 21.81
C PRO A 305 9.17 -9.80 20.42
N VAL A 306 8.56 -8.70 19.99
CA VAL A 306 8.00 -8.57 18.63
C VAL A 306 9.13 -8.42 17.61
N ILE A 307 10.11 -7.56 17.90
CA ILE A 307 11.30 -7.34 17.05
C ILE A 307 12.06 -8.65 16.83
N GLN A 308 12.31 -9.43 17.89
CA GLN A 308 13.00 -10.72 17.80
C GLN A 308 12.25 -11.71 16.89
N ARG A 309 10.92 -11.76 16.99
CA ARG A 309 10.10 -12.62 16.12
C ARG A 309 10.20 -12.21 14.66
N TYR A 310 10.08 -10.93 14.34
CA TYR A 310 10.16 -10.44 12.97
C TYR A 310 11.58 -10.55 12.38
N ALA A 311 12.62 -10.38 13.19
CA ALA A 311 14.00 -10.63 12.77
C ALA A 311 14.25 -12.11 12.43
N ALA A 312 13.59 -13.03 13.13
CA ALA A 312 13.71 -14.47 12.89
C ALA A 312 12.79 -15.01 11.78
N ASP A 313 11.67 -14.34 11.52
CA ASP A 313 10.62 -14.79 10.60
C ASP A 313 10.08 -13.60 9.79
N GLN A 314 10.55 -13.48 8.55
CA GLN A 314 10.13 -12.44 7.61
C GLN A 314 8.68 -12.64 7.15
N ASP A 315 8.21 -13.89 7.00
CA ASP A 315 6.85 -14.16 6.53
C ASP A 315 5.82 -13.75 7.59
N LEU A 316 6.16 -13.96 8.86
CA LEU A 316 5.42 -13.42 10.01
C LEU A 316 5.35 -11.89 9.96
N PHE A 317 6.50 -11.22 9.75
CA PHE A 317 6.53 -9.76 9.58
C PHE A 317 5.63 -9.31 8.43
N PHE A 318 5.74 -9.92 7.25
CA PHE A 318 4.96 -9.53 6.08
C PHE A 318 3.46 -9.66 6.31
N ARG A 319 3.02 -10.77 6.92
CA ARG A 319 1.61 -10.98 7.24
C ARG A 319 1.09 -9.92 8.21
N ASP A 320 1.83 -9.67 9.29
CA ASP A 320 1.39 -8.76 10.34
C ASP A 320 1.50 -7.29 9.88
N PHE A 321 2.49 -6.94 9.05
CA PHE A 321 2.58 -5.63 8.37
C PHE A 321 1.38 -5.40 7.47
N SER A 322 1.02 -6.37 6.63
CA SER A 322 -0.13 -6.26 5.74
C SER A 322 -1.42 -6.02 6.53
N ALA A 323 -1.63 -6.75 7.63
CA ALA A 323 -2.81 -6.58 8.48
C ALA A 323 -2.82 -5.20 9.16
N ALA A 324 -1.68 -4.77 9.72
CA ALA A 324 -1.55 -3.46 10.37
C ALA A 324 -1.72 -2.31 9.37
N TYR A 325 -1.22 -2.45 8.13
CA TYR A 325 -1.39 -1.46 7.06
C TYR A 325 -2.87 -1.31 6.66
N ILE A 326 -3.57 -2.42 6.45
CA ILE A 326 -5.02 -2.41 6.15
C ILE A 326 -5.78 -1.69 7.27
N LYS A 327 -5.52 -2.05 8.53
CA LYS A 327 -6.15 -1.42 9.69
C LYS A 327 -5.83 0.08 9.77
N MET A 328 -4.58 0.47 9.58
CA MET A 328 -4.14 1.87 9.54
C MET A 328 -4.90 2.65 8.46
N CYS A 329 -5.04 2.09 7.25
CA CYS A 329 -5.81 2.71 6.18
C CYS A 329 -7.32 2.78 6.47
N GLY A 330 -7.85 1.94 7.37
CA GLY A 330 -9.25 1.98 7.80
C GLY A 330 -9.54 3.03 8.89
N LEU A 331 -8.51 3.61 9.50
CA LEU A 331 -8.68 4.62 10.55
C LEU A 331 -9.37 5.88 10.02
N GLY A 332 -10.33 6.39 10.79
CA GLY A 332 -11.06 7.63 10.45
C GLY A 332 -12.13 7.46 9.37
N VAL A 333 -12.33 6.25 8.85
CA VAL A 333 -13.29 5.98 7.79
C VAL A 333 -14.37 5.02 8.29
N ALA A 334 -15.59 5.53 8.47
CA ALA A 334 -16.72 4.74 8.93
C ALA A 334 -17.01 3.58 7.97
N GLY A 335 -17.06 2.34 8.51
CA GLY A 335 -17.33 1.13 7.74
C GLY A 335 -16.12 0.46 7.08
N TRP A 336 -14.90 0.93 7.35
CA TRP A 336 -13.64 0.42 6.75
C TRP A 336 -12.69 -0.27 7.73
N ALA A 337 -13.06 -0.35 9.01
CA ALA A 337 -12.26 -0.96 10.09
C ALA A 337 -12.80 -2.34 10.49
#